data_AF-A0A501WFI4-F1
#
_entry.id   AF-A0A501WFI4-F1
#
_cell.length_a   1.000
_cell.length_b   1.000
_cell.length_c   1.000
_cell.angle_alpha   90.00
_cell.angle_beta   90.00
_cell.angle_gamma   90.00
#
_symmetry.space_group_name_H-M   'P 1'
#
loop_
_entity.id
_entity.type
_entity.pdbx_description
1 polymer ?
#
loop_
_entity_poly.entity_id
_entity_poly.type
_entity_poly.pdbx_seq_one_letter_code
_entity_poly.pdbx_strand_id
1 'polypeptide(L)'
;MADIIKGREAIFNQLNKLQADQKPAFGKMSPQHMVEHLAFVIKFSNGKLPQKLHYNAEKAEKFKQNTIYSDKELMPGFRAPMLGDEPEQLIHSSQRAALENLRQELEAFDTFSGRCQMPGRLAPPWGS
;
A
#
# COMPACT_ATOMS: atom_id res chain seq x y z
N MET A 1 -21.23 -4.83 7.10
CA MET A 1 -19.95 -4.58 6.41
C MET A 1 -18.94 -5.56 6.99
N ALA A 2 -18.21 -6.30 6.16
CA ALA A 2 -17.22 -7.26 6.65
C ALA A 2 -15.93 -6.49 7.00
N ASP A 3 -15.58 -6.42 8.28
CA ASP A 3 -14.32 -5.84 8.75
C ASP A 3 -13.20 -6.87 8.51
N ILE A 4 -12.54 -6.77 7.36
CA ILE A 4 -11.51 -7.75 6.94
C ILE A 4 -10.18 -7.50 7.66
N ILE A 5 -9.95 -6.26 8.11
CA ILE A 5 -8.72 -5.84 8.80
C ILE A 5 -8.96 -5.79 10.31
N LYS A 6 -8.68 -6.90 10.99
CA LYS A 6 -8.72 -6.96 12.46
C LYS A 6 -7.79 -5.91 13.06
N GLY A 7 -8.32 -5.08 13.96
CA GLY A 7 -7.53 -4.08 14.69
C GLY A 7 -7.31 -2.76 13.96
N ARG A 8 -8.11 -2.45 12.92
CA ARG A 8 -8.08 -1.16 12.20
C ARG A 8 -8.06 0.05 13.15
N GLU A 9 -8.96 0.09 14.12
CA GLU A 9 -9.05 1.17 15.11
C GLU A 9 -7.76 1.35 15.92
N ALA A 10 -7.10 0.25 16.29
CA ALA A 10 -5.81 0.30 16.99
C ALA A 10 -4.71 0.90 16.12
N ILE A 11 -4.69 0.58 14.83
CA ILE A 11 -3.75 1.15 13.85
C ILE A 11 -3.99 2.65 13.70
N PHE A 12 -5.24 3.08 13.49
CA PHE A 12 -5.58 4.51 13.38
C PHE A 12 -5.27 5.29 14.67
N ASN A 13 -5.42 4.67 15.84
CA ASN A 13 -5.01 5.28 17.11
C ASN A 13 -3.49 5.48 17.21
N GLN A 14 -2.68 4.61 16.60
CA GLN A 14 -1.23 4.81 16.53
C GLN A 14 -0.88 5.88 15.49
N LEU A 15 -1.51 5.86 14.32
CA LEU A 15 -1.27 6.85 13.26
C LEU A 15 -1.65 8.27 13.69
N ASN A 16 -2.68 8.43 14.52
CA ASN A 16 -3.06 9.73 15.10
C ASN A 16 -2.03 10.29 16.10
N LYS A 17 -1.15 9.46 16.66
CA LYS A 17 -0.09 9.90 17.59
C LYS A 17 1.17 10.40 16.88
N LEU A 18 1.26 10.20 15.56
CA LEU A 18 2.41 10.65 14.77
C LEU A 18 2.45 12.17 14.71
N GLN A 19 3.56 12.73 15.17
CA GLN A 19 3.84 14.17 15.15
C GLN A 19 4.36 14.56 13.75
N ALA A 20 3.93 15.70 13.21
CA ALA A 20 4.34 16.14 11.86
C ALA A 20 5.86 16.30 11.72
N ASP A 21 6.54 16.74 12.78
CA ASP A 21 7.99 16.97 12.83
C ASP A 21 8.82 15.72 13.20
N GLN A 22 8.19 14.54 13.27
CA GLN A 22 8.89 13.33 13.66
C GLN A 22 9.88 12.89 12.57
N LYS A 23 11.15 12.69 12.95
CA LYS A 23 12.18 12.20 12.03
C LYS A 23 11.82 10.77 11.56
N PRO A 24 11.88 10.48 10.25
CA PRO A 24 11.63 9.15 9.74
C PRO A 24 12.70 8.18 10.24
N ALA A 25 12.28 7.07 10.84
CA ALA A 25 13.18 5.97 11.19
C ALA A 25 13.58 5.13 9.96
N PHE A 26 12.79 5.20 8.89
CA PHE A 26 12.97 4.43 7.66
C PHE A 26 12.71 5.32 6.45
N GLY A 27 13.70 5.48 5.57
CA GLY A 27 13.60 6.31 4.36
C GLY A 27 13.60 7.82 4.64
N LYS A 28 13.04 8.60 3.69
CA LYS A 28 13.01 10.07 3.73
C LYS A 28 11.59 10.66 3.81
N MET A 29 10.56 9.82 3.84
CA MET A 29 9.15 10.26 3.83
C MET A 29 8.77 10.85 5.19
N SER A 30 8.15 12.04 5.19
CA SER A 30 7.57 12.59 6.43
C SER A 30 6.37 11.74 6.90
N PRO A 31 5.91 11.91 8.15
CA PRO A 31 4.74 11.20 8.67
C PRO A 31 3.49 11.37 7.80
N GLN A 32 3.29 12.57 7.23
CA GLN A 32 2.20 12.81 6.30
C GLN A 32 2.38 12.04 4.98
N HIS A 33 3.57 12.10 4.38
CA HIS A 33 3.87 11.32 3.16
C HIS A 33 3.62 9.83 3.37
N MET A 34 3.96 9.29 4.54
CA MET A 34 3.73 7.88 4.85
C MET A 34 2.24 7.52 4.85
N VAL A 35 1.39 8.34 5.47
CA VAL A 35 -0.07 8.10 5.46
C VAL A 35 -0.65 8.21 4.05
N GLU A 36 -0.22 9.21 3.27
CA GLU A 36 -0.65 9.37 1.89
C GLU A 36 -0.20 8.21 1.00
N HIS A 37 1.05 7.76 1.17
CA HIS A 37 1.61 6.63 0.46
C HIS A 37 0.84 5.33 0.78
N LEU A 38 0.48 5.11 2.05
CA LEU A 38 -0.38 3.98 2.42
C LEU A 38 -1.73 4.04 1.71
N ALA A 39 -2.40 5.20 1.69
CA ALA A 39 -3.68 5.36 1.01
C ALA A 39 -3.54 5.11 -0.50
N PHE A 40 -2.45 5.56 -1.11
CA PHE A 40 -2.14 5.33 -2.52
C PHE A 40 -1.93 3.84 -2.82
N VAL A 41 -1.18 3.11 -2.00
CA VAL A 41 -0.96 1.67 -2.18
C VAL A 41 -2.28 0.89 -2.07
N ILE A 42 -3.19 1.29 -1.17
CA ILE A 42 -4.52 0.66 -1.07
C ILE A 42 -5.36 0.87 -2.34
N LYS A 43 -5.18 1.97 -3.07
CA LYS A 43 -5.86 2.19 -4.37
C LYS A 43 -5.46 1.16 -5.43
N PHE A 44 -4.26 0.59 -5.35
CA PHE A 44 -3.86 -0.53 -6.19
C PHE A 44 -4.65 -1.79 -5.84
N SER A 45 -4.86 -2.04 -4.54
CA SER A 45 -5.53 -3.25 -4.03
C SER A 45 -7.06 -3.21 -4.15
N ASN A 46 -7.66 -2.02 -4.15
CA ASN A 46 -9.11 -1.85 -4.27
C ASN A 46 -9.61 -1.64 -5.71
N GLY A 47 -8.71 -1.77 -6.69
CA GLY A 47 -9.03 -1.70 -8.12
C GLY A 47 -9.24 -0.29 -8.68
N LYS A 48 -9.09 0.77 -7.87
CA LYS A 48 -9.19 2.16 -8.35
C LYS A 48 -8.01 2.57 -9.24
N LEU A 49 -6.84 1.96 -9.03
CA LEU A 49 -5.63 2.19 -9.83
C LEU A 49 -5.07 0.86 -10.35
N PRO A 50 -5.62 0.30 -11.45
CA PRO A 50 -5.11 -0.94 -12.02
C PRO A 50 -3.68 -0.73 -12.56
N GLN A 51 -2.70 -1.40 -11.95
CA GLN A 51 -1.32 -1.41 -12.43
C GLN A 51 -1.13 -2.50 -13.48
N LYS A 52 -0.42 -2.17 -14.56
CA LYS A 52 -0.02 -3.15 -15.57
C LYS A 52 1.14 -3.99 -15.04
N LEU A 53 1.08 -5.30 -15.27
CA LEU A 53 2.19 -6.18 -14.93
C LEU A 53 3.32 -5.98 -15.96
N HIS A 54 4.36 -5.24 -15.56
CA HIS A 54 5.54 -5.00 -16.40
C HIS A 54 6.65 -6.04 -16.22
N TYR A 55 6.55 -6.89 -15.19
CA TYR A 55 7.52 -7.95 -14.94
C TYR A 55 7.16 -9.22 -15.71
N ASN A 56 8.17 -9.86 -16.31
CA ASN A 56 8.02 -11.21 -16.83
C ASN A 56 7.80 -12.21 -15.67
N ALA A 57 7.11 -13.31 -15.95
CA ALA A 57 6.72 -14.29 -14.94
C ALA A 57 7.91 -14.83 -14.12
N GLU A 58 9.04 -15.09 -14.78
CA GLU A 58 10.25 -15.60 -14.14
C GLU A 58 10.90 -14.59 -13.16
N LYS A 59 11.00 -13.29 -13.51
CA LYS A 59 11.53 -12.30 -12.56
C LYS A 59 10.54 -12.06 -11.42
N ALA A 60 9.24 -12.09 -11.70
CA ALA A 60 8.22 -11.95 -10.67
C ALA A 60 8.27 -13.11 -9.66
N GLU A 61 8.48 -14.34 -10.12
CA GLU A 61 8.63 -15.51 -9.24
C GLU A 61 9.90 -15.40 -8.38
N LYS A 62 11.04 -15.07 -9.00
CA LYS A 62 12.31 -14.90 -8.27
C LYS A 62 12.22 -13.78 -7.22
N PHE A 63 11.53 -12.69 -7.54
CA PHE A 63 11.31 -11.59 -6.59
C PHE A 63 10.45 -12.06 -5.41
N LYS A 64 9.31 -12.70 -5.67
CA LYS A 64 8.42 -13.24 -4.64
C LYS A 64 9.16 -14.20 -3.70
N GLN A 65 9.99 -15.10 -4.25
CA GLN A 65 10.78 -16.02 -3.43
C GLN A 65 11.80 -15.34 -2.54
N ASN A 66 12.42 -14.25 -3.00
CA ASN A 66 13.49 -13.60 -2.26
C ASN A 66 13.00 -12.49 -1.31
N THR A 67 11.75 -12.02 -1.44
CA THR A 67 11.20 -10.94 -0.60
C THR A 67 9.93 -11.31 0.18
N ILE A 68 9.00 -12.06 -0.41
CA ILE A 68 7.73 -12.41 0.26
C ILE A 68 7.84 -13.73 1.02
N TYR A 69 8.48 -14.73 0.40
CA TYR A 69 8.59 -16.09 0.96
C TYR A 69 9.92 -16.35 1.67
N SER A 70 10.75 -15.32 1.84
CA SER A 70 12.04 -15.41 2.54
C SER A 70 12.01 -14.59 3.80
N ASP A 71 12.56 -15.13 4.90
CA ASP A 71 12.80 -14.45 6.18
C ASP A 71 13.92 -13.39 6.13
N LYS A 72 14.34 -12.96 4.92
CA LYS A 72 15.35 -11.92 4.79
C LYS A 72 14.77 -10.59 5.24
N GLU A 73 15.42 -9.99 6.24
CA GLU A 73 15.08 -8.64 6.68
C GLU A 73 15.23 -7.65 5.51
N LEU A 74 14.21 -6.81 5.33
CA LEU A 74 14.28 -5.70 4.39
C LEU A 74 15.29 -4.70 4.93
N MET A 75 16.47 -4.63 4.30
CA MET A 75 17.52 -3.72 4.72
C MET A 75 17.01 -2.26 4.71
N PRO A 76 17.21 -1.50 5.81
CA PRO A 76 16.86 -0.09 5.85
C PRO A 76 17.63 0.66 4.78
N GLY A 77 16.89 1.35 3.89
CA GLY A 77 17.46 2.05 2.75
C GLY A 77 17.43 1.27 1.43
N PHE A 78 16.63 0.20 1.30
CA PHE A 78 16.36 -0.43 0.01
C PHE A 78 15.82 0.62 -0.98
N ARG A 79 16.63 0.95 -1.99
CA ARG A 79 16.26 1.87 -3.07
C ARG A 79 15.67 1.05 -4.20
N ALA A 80 14.39 1.23 -4.47
CA ALA A 80 13.82 0.70 -5.70
C ALA A 80 14.44 1.47 -6.87
N PRO A 81 15.15 0.82 -7.81
CA PRO A 81 15.84 1.51 -8.91
C PRO A 81 14.89 2.26 -9.86
N MET A 82 13.58 2.05 -9.73
CA MET A 82 12.52 2.73 -10.50
C MET A 82 11.92 3.95 -9.79
N LEU A 83 12.23 4.19 -8.51
CA LEU A 83 11.72 5.33 -7.73
C LEU A 83 12.83 6.37 -7.56
N GLY A 84 12.45 7.66 -7.70
CA GLY A 84 13.35 8.79 -7.50
C GLY A 84 13.88 8.89 -6.06
N ASP A 85 14.92 9.70 -5.86
CA ASP A 85 15.60 9.87 -4.56
C ASP A 85 14.83 10.80 -3.59
N GLU A 86 13.80 11.48 -4.10
CA GLU A 86 12.93 12.42 -3.37
C GLU A 86 11.52 11.84 -3.17
N PRO A 87 10.89 12.09 -2.01
CA PRO A 87 9.50 11.71 -1.79
C PRO A 87 8.57 12.46 -2.75
N GLU A 88 7.45 11.82 -3.12
CA GLU A 88 6.42 12.45 -3.94
C GLU A 88 5.83 13.69 -3.24
N GLN A 89 5.27 14.62 -4.02
CA GLN A 89 4.66 15.84 -3.46
C GLN A 89 3.43 15.48 -2.61
N LEU A 90 3.28 16.15 -1.46
CA LEU A 90 2.09 16.03 -0.64
C LEU A 90 0.84 16.46 -1.41
N ILE A 91 -0.16 15.58 -1.43
CA ILE A 91 -1.44 15.82 -2.09
C ILE A 91 -2.42 16.49 -1.13
N HIS A 92 -2.37 16.13 0.17
CA HIS A 92 -3.28 16.68 1.16
C HIS A 92 -2.68 17.88 1.88
N SER A 93 -3.54 18.80 2.32
CA SER A 93 -3.15 20.00 3.07
C SER A 93 -2.87 19.72 4.55
N SER A 94 -3.26 18.54 5.07
CA SER A 94 -3.07 18.16 6.47
C SER A 94 -3.02 16.65 6.65
N GLN A 95 -2.23 16.20 7.63
CA GLN A 95 -2.19 14.80 8.07
C GLN A 95 -3.56 14.24 8.42
N ARG A 96 -4.47 15.06 8.98
CA ARG A 96 -5.83 14.62 9.31
C ARG A 96 -6.65 14.30 8.04
N ALA A 97 -6.48 15.10 6.99
CA ALA A 97 -7.12 14.86 5.70
C ALA A 97 -6.56 13.59 5.04
N ALA A 98 -5.25 13.38 5.12
CA ALA A 98 -4.60 12.15 4.65
C ALA A 98 -5.13 10.89 5.38
N LEU A 99 -5.33 10.97 6.71
CA LEU A 99 -5.89 9.86 7.50
C LEU A 99 -7.34 9.54 7.14
N GLU A 100 -8.17 10.56 6.91
CA GLU A 100 -9.54 10.32 6.49
C GLU A 100 -9.61 9.69 5.09
N ASN A 101 -8.77 10.15 4.17
CA ASN A 101 -8.64 9.52 2.86
C ASN A 101 -8.19 8.06 2.98
N LEU A 102 -7.23 7.74 3.87
CA LEU A 102 -6.83 6.35 4.13
C LEU A 102 -8.02 5.51 4.64
N ARG A 103 -8.86 6.04 5.55
CA ARG A 103 -10.06 5.35 6.03
C ARG A 103 -11.02 5.03 4.88
N GLN A 104 -11.31 6.02 4.04
CA GLN A 104 -12.20 5.84 2.88
C GLN A 104 -11.67 4.81 1.88
N GLU A 105 -10.36 4.80 1.61
CA GLU A 105 -9.74 3.84 0.70
C GLU A 105 -9.80 2.41 1.23
N LEU A 106 -9.67 2.26 2.56
CA LEU A 106 -9.79 0.99 3.26
C LEU A 106 -11.23 0.47 3.28
N GLU A 107 -12.24 1.34 3.48
CA GLU A 107 -13.66 0.97 3.34
C GLU A 107 -13.99 0.55 1.89
N ALA A 108 -13.44 1.26 0.91
CA ALA A 108 -13.56 0.90 -0.50
C ALA A 108 -12.92 -0.47 -0.77
N PHE A 109 -11.79 -0.77 -0.13
CA PHE A 109 -11.14 -2.08 -0.19
C PHE A 109 -12.00 -3.19 0.41
N ASP A 110 -12.62 -2.99 1.58
CA ASP A 110 -13.51 -4.00 2.20
C ASP A 110 -14.70 -4.30 1.27
N THR A 111 -15.24 -3.26 0.64
CA THR A 111 -16.33 -3.40 -0.32
C THR A 111 -15.87 -4.11 -1.60
N PHE A 112 -14.67 -3.80 -2.09
CA PHE A 112 -14.10 -4.45 -3.28
C PHE A 112 -13.78 -5.92 -3.04
N SER A 113 -13.10 -6.24 -1.93
CA SER A 113 -12.73 -7.61 -1.55
C SER A 113 -13.93 -8.48 -1.18
N GLY A 114 -14.96 -7.91 -0.53
CA GLY A 114 -16.25 -8.58 -0.30
C GLY A 114 -16.99 -8.92 -1.60
N ARG A 115 -16.90 -8.05 -2.62
CA ARG A 115 -17.40 -8.33 -3.97
C ARG A 115 -16.50 -9.30 -4.76
N CYS A 116 -15.24 -9.43 -4.36
CA CYS A 116 -14.24 -10.31 -4.97
C CYS A 116 -14.15 -11.69 -4.29
N GLN A 117 -15.21 -12.16 -3.62
CA GLN A 117 -15.41 -13.59 -3.39
C GLN A 117 -15.74 -14.25 -4.73
N MET A 118 -14.71 -14.46 -5.54
CA MET A 118 -14.78 -15.31 -6.72
C MET A 118 -14.55 -16.76 -6.27
N PRO A 119 -15.55 -17.66 -6.35
CA PRO A 119 -15.27 -19.09 -6.27
C PRO A 119 -14.42 -19.48 -7.49
N GLY A 120 -13.15 -19.83 -7.25
CA GLY A 120 -12.31 -20.60 -8.17
C GLY A 120 -12.26 -20.13 -9.62
N ARG A 121 -11.88 -18.88 -9.91
CA ARG A 121 -11.60 -18.46 -11.28
C ARG A 121 -10.15 -17.96 -11.40
N LEU A 122 -9.33 -18.81 -12.01
CA LEU A 122 -8.06 -18.47 -12.64
C LEU A 122 -8.20 -17.12 -13.38
N ALA A 123 -7.16 -16.30 -13.30
CA ALA A 123 -7.06 -15.00 -13.95
C ALA A 123 -7.64 -15.03 -15.39
N PRO A 124 -8.32 -13.96 -15.85
CA PRO A 124 -8.76 -13.90 -17.24
C PRO A 124 -7.54 -14.08 -18.16
N PRO A 125 -7.63 -14.93 -19.21
CA PRO A 125 -6.56 -15.02 -20.20
C PRO A 125 -6.52 -13.67 -20.91
N TRP A 126 -5.49 -12.88 -20.65
CA TRP A 126 -5.17 -11.73 -21.48
C TRP A 126 -4.73 -12.29 -22.83
N GLY A 127 -5.64 -12.28 -23.79
CA GLY A 127 -5.43 -12.75 -25.16
C GLY A 127 -6.60 -12.35 -26.02
N SER A 128 -6.46 -11.24 -26.74
CA SER A 128 -7.18 -10.96 -27.98
C SER A 128 -6.17 -10.39 -28.96
#